data_AF-A0A1H2JLS0-F1
#
_entry.id   AF-A0A1H2JLS0-F1
#
_cell.length_a   1.000
_cell.length_b   1.000
_cell.length_c   1.000
_cell.angle_alpha   90.00
_cell.angle_beta   90.00
_cell.angle_gamma   90.00
#
_symmetry.space_group_name_H-M   'P 1'
#
loop_
_entity.id
_entity.type
_entity.pdbx_description
1 polymer ?
#
loop_
_entity_poly.entity_id
_entity_poly.type
_entity_poly.pdbx_seq_one_letter_code
_entity_poly.pdbx_strand_id
1 'polypeptide(L)'
;MDKHQTSINGIIIPVDWNTEGKALKIAIVTFDEDTVMVADNACCRSLMNHIRKTVTVSGEISIINTVKKMRVEHFEIHQNI
;
A
#
# COMPACT_ATOMS: atom_id res chain seq x y z
N MET A 1 11.32 -21.62 -3.30
CA MET A 1 10.02 -21.05 -2.89
C MET A 1 9.84 -19.82 -3.75
N ASP A 2 8.98 -19.90 -4.77
CA ASP A 2 8.87 -18.88 -5.80
C ASP A 2 8.26 -17.61 -5.21
N LYS A 3 9.13 -16.61 -5.00
CA LYS A 3 8.72 -15.26 -4.64
C LYS A 3 7.99 -14.66 -5.83
N HIS A 4 6.67 -14.73 -5.82
CA HIS A 4 5.84 -14.08 -6.82
C HIS A 4 5.82 -12.58 -6.52
N GLN A 5 6.78 -11.86 -7.09
CA GLN A 5 6.79 -10.42 -7.08
C GLN A 5 5.59 -9.92 -7.89
N THR A 6 4.66 -9.27 -7.21
CA THR A 6 3.45 -8.70 -7.80
C THR A 6 3.59 -7.19 -7.85
N SER A 7 3.12 -6.58 -8.94
CA SER A 7 3.00 -5.13 -9.08
C SER A 7 1.52 -4.75 -9.12
N ILE A 8 1.12 -3.74 -8.36
CA ILE A 8 -0.25 -3.21 -8.33
C ILE A 8 -0.25 -1.70 -8.51
N ASN A 9 -1.26 -1.19 -9.21
CA ASN A 9 -1.51 0.22 -9.41
C ASN A 9 -2.76 0.63 -8.61
N GLY A 10 -2.70 1.76 -7.92
CA GLY A 10 -3.84 2.23 -7.15
C GLY A 10 -3.61 3.56 -6.45
N ILE A 11 -4.44 3.86 -5.47
CA ILE A 11 -4.37 5.08 -4.67
C ILE A 11 -4.02 4.72 -3.22
N ILE A 12 -3.10 5.48 -2.63
CA ILE A 12 -2.73 5.33 -1.22
C ILE A 12 -3.85 5.88 -0.35
N ILE A 13 -4.46 5.05 0.50
CA ILE A 13 -5.47 5.48 1.47
C ILE A 13 -5.01 5.20 2.91
N PRO A 14 -5.35 6.06 3.88
CA PRO A 14 -5.24 5.71 5.30
C PRO A 14 -6.34 4.72 5.69
N VAL A 15 -6.02 3.79 6.58
CA VAL A 15 -6.98 2.76 7.06
C VAL A 15 -7.02 2.62 8.58
N ASP A 16 -6.16 3.37 9.29
CA ASP A 16 -6.08 3.39 10.74
C ASP A 16 -5.53 4.75 11.18
N TRP A 17 -6.03 5.31 12.29
CA TRP A 17 -5.67 6.64 12.78
C TRP A 17 -5.47 6.62 14.30
N ASN A 18 -4.54 7.42 14.79
CA ASN A 18 -4.45 7.70 16.22
C ASN A 18 -5.48 8.77 16.65
N THR A 19 -5.55 9.03 17.94
CA THR A 19 -6.45 10.03 18.55
C THR A 19 -6.17 11.47 18.11
N GLU A 20 -5.02 11.74 17.50
CA GLU A 20 -4.61 13.05 16.99
C GLU A 20 -4.91 13.21 15.48
N GLY A 21 -5.51 12.19 14.84
CA GLY A 21 -5.82 12.20 13.42
C GLY A 21 -4.65 11.85 12.50
N LYS A 22 -3.53 11.36 13.03
CA LYS A 22 -2.39 10.87 12.24
C LYS A 22 -2.63 9.43 11.80
N ALA A 23 -2.46 9.16 10.50
CA ALA A 23 -2.57 7.82 9.96
C ALA A 23 -1.52 6.87 10.56
N LEU A 24 -1.96 5.72 11.06
CA LEU A 24 -1.12 4.65 11.61
C LEU A 24 -0.85 3.54 10.59
N LYS A 25 -1.75 3.34 9.62
CA LYS A 25 -1.66 2.32 8.58
C LYS A 25 -2.22 2.85 7.27
N ILE A 26 -1.75 2.27 6.17
CA ILE A 26 -2.21 2.58 4.81
C ILE A 26 -2.55 1.30 4.04
N ALA A 27 -3.39 1.46 3.03
CA ALA A 27 -3.68 0.45 2.01
C ALA A 27 -3.56 1.08 0.62
N ILE A 28 -3.42 0.24 -0.39
CA ILE A 28 -3.56 0.60 -1.80
C ILE A 28 -4.92 0.09 -2.27
N VAL A 29 -5.78 1.01 -2.71
CA VAL A 29 -7.03 0.64 -3.41
C VAL A 29 -6.76 0.67 -4.90
N THR A 30 -6.95 -0.46 -5.56
CA THR A 30 -6.76 -0.63 -7.00
C THR A 30 -7.98 -0.15 -7.79
N PHE A 31 -7.84 -0.03 -9.11
CA PHE A 31 -8.91 0.46 -9.99
C PHE A 31 -10.14 -0.47 -10.07
N ASP A 32 -9.95 -1.76 -9.78
CA ASP A 32 -11.02 -2.76 -9.65
C ASP A 32 -11.56 -2.87 -8.21
N GLU A 33 -11.35 -1.81 -7.41
CA GLU A 33 -11.85 -1.66 -6.04
C GLU A 33 -11.32 -2.69 -5.03
N ASP A 34 -10.28 -3.45 -5.38
CA ASP A 34 -9.59 -4.33 -4.46
C ASP A 34 -8.70 -3.51 -3.49
N THR A 35 -8.68 -3.92 -2.22
CA THR A 35 -7.93 -3.21 -1.17
C THR A 35 -6.79 -4.09 -0.67
N VAL A 36 -5.57 -3.61 -0.84
CA VAL A 36 -4.35 -4.30 -0.41
C VAL A 36 -3.69 -3.54 0.73
N MET A 37 -3.67 -4.15 1.92
CA MET A 37 -3.03 -3.58 3.10
C MET A 37 -1.52 -3.52 2.92
N VAL A 38 -0.88 -2.40 3.23
CA VAL A 38 0.59 -2.32 3.18
C VAL A 38 1.16 -2.84 4.50
N ALA A 39 2.09 -3.80 4.43
CA ALA A 39 2.81 -4.28 5.60
C ALA A 39 3.73 -3.20 6.16
N ASP A 40 3.89 -3.15 7.48
CA ASP A 40 4.81 -2.22 8.12
C ASP A 40 6.25 -2.56 7.76
N ASN A 41 6.86 -1.70 6.95
CA ASN A 41 8.26 -1.75 6.54
C ASN A 41 8.74 -0.34 6.14
N ALA A 42 9.99 -0.25 5.66
CA ALA A 42 10.58 1.05 5.26
C ALA A 42 9.77 1.76 4.16
N CYS A 43 9.35 1.04 3.13
CA CYS A 43 8.53 1.61 2.05
C CYS A 43 7.17 2.11 2.54
N CYS A 44 6.51 1.37 3.43
CA CYS A 44 5.25 1.78 4.05
C CYS A 44 5.36 3.16 4.72
N ARG A 45 6.43 3.37 5.50
CA ARG A 45 6.70 4.67 6.16
C ARG A 45 6.91 5.79 5.15
N SER A 46 7.57 5.52 4.02
CA SER A 46 7.70 6.51 2.94
C SER A 46 6.38 6.80 2.26
N LEU A 47 5.59 5.77 1.95
CA LEU A 47 4.27 5.88 1.30
C LEU A 47 3.26 6.67 2.13
N MET A 48 3.35 6.65 3.47
CA MET A 48 2.49 7.46 4.33
C MET A 48 2.57 8.97 4.04
N ASN A 49 3.69 9.47 3.49
CA ASN A 49 3.84 10.86 3.09
C ASN A 49 3.13 11.19 1.76
N HIS A 50 2.58 10.19 1.08
CA HIS A 50 1.96 10.29 -0.23
C HIS A 50 0.50 9.84 -0.22
N ILE A 51 -0.15 9.85 0.94
CA ILE A 51 -1.60 9.58 1.06
C ILE A 51 -2.39 10.40 0.02
N ARG A 52 -3.36 9.75 -0.62
CA ARG A 52 -4.20 10.22 -1.73
C ARG A 52 -3.46 10.43 -3.06
N LYS A 53 -2.21 9.99 -3.19
CA LYS A 53 -1.53 9.94 -4.48
C LYS A 53 -1.73 8.58 -5.15
N THR A 54 -1.75 8.61 -6.48
CA THR A 54 -1.69 7.41 -7.31
C THR A 54 -0.27 6.84 -7.22
N VAL A 55 -0.16 5.52 -7.13
CA VAL A 55 1.10 4.82 -6.93
C VAL A 55 1.11 3.49 -7.69
N THR A 56 2.29 3.10 -8.16
CA THR A 56 2.62 1.72 -8.49
C THR A 56 3.48 1.16 -7.37
N VAL A 57 3.08 0.03 -6.76
CA VAL A 57 3.91 -0.66 -5.76
C VAL A 57 4.22 -2.07 -6.24
N SER A 58 5.44 -2.55 -5.98
CA SER A 58 5.84 -3.93 -6.24
C SER A 58 6.46 -4.60 -5.02
N GLY A 59 6.28 -5.91 -4.90
CA GLY A 59 6.70 -6.68 -3.73
C GLY A 59 5.94 -7.98 -3.56
N GLU A 60 5.95 -8.52 -2.34
CA GLU A 60 5.35 -9.81 -2.02
C GLU A 60 3.95 -9.64 -1.43
N ILE A 61 2.95 -10.29 -2.03
CA ILE A 61 1.57 -10.35 -1.50
C ILE A 61 1.40 -11.63 -0.70
N SER A 62 0.70 -11.52 0.42
CA SER A 62 0.25 -12.63 1.25
C SER A 62 -1.19 -12.42 1.66
N ILE A 63 -1.97 -13.49 1.76
CA ILE A 63 -3.35 -13.45 2.26
C ILE A 63 -3.33 -13.95 3.70
N ILE A 64 -3.71 -13.10 4.65
CA ILE A 64 -3.77 -13.44 6.08
C ILE A 64 -5.19 -13.18 6.55
N ASN A 65 -5.89 -14.21 7.03
CA ASN A 65 -7.28 -14.10 7.50
C ASN A 65 -8.18 -13.37 6.49
N THR A 66 -8.12 -13.76 5.20
CA THR A 66 -8.84 -13.14 4.06
C THR A 66 -8.40 -11.73 3.66
N VAL A 67 -7.48 -11.11 4.39
CA VAL A 67 -6.93 -9.78 4.06
C VAL A 67 -5.70 -9.93 3.18
N LYS A 68 -5.71 -9.29 2.01
CA LYS A 68 -4.52 -9.15 1.16
C LYS A 68 -3.58 -8.15 1.81
N LYS A 69 -2.35 -8.58 2.07
CA LYS A 69 -1.30 -7.76 2.66
C LYS A 69 -0.04 -7.83 1.81
N MET A 70 0.53 -6.68 1.50
CA MET A 70 1.71 -6.56 0.64
C MET A 70 2.90 -6.01 1.40
N ARG A 71 4.02 -6.74 1.36
CA ARG A 71 5.33 -6.20 1.75
C ARG A 71 5.95 -5.52 0.53
N VAL A 72 5.86 -4.20 0.50
CA VAL A 72 6.36 -3.38 -0.61
C VAL A 72 7.88 -3.35 -0.63
N GLU A 73 8.47 -3.60 -1.78
CA GLU A 73 9.92 -3.55 -2.01
C GLU A 73 10.32 -2.33 -2.85
N HIS A 74 9.45 -1.91 -3.77
CA HIS A 74 9.65 -0.73 -4.58
C HIS A 74 8.33 0.00 -4.84
N PHE A 75 8.37 1.31 -5.04
CA PHE A 75 7.20 2.09 -5.41
C PHE A 75 7.56 3.30 -6.27
N GLU A 76 6.59 3.73 -7.07
CA GLU A 76 6.65 4.93 -7.90
C GLU A 76 5.37 5.76 -7.67
N ILE A 77 5.54 7.01 -7.25
CA ILE A 77 4.43 7.95 -7.05
C ILE A 77 4.14 8.65 -8.37
N HIS A 78 2.89 8.57 -8.82
CA HIS A 78 2.43 9.28 -10.01
C HIS A 78 1.93 10.66 -9.62
N GLN A 79 2.49 11.71 -10.23
CA GLN A 79 1.99 13.07 -10.06
C GLN A 79 0.87 13.33 -11.08
N ASN A 80 -0.31 13.73 -10.61
CA ASN A 80 -1.27 14.39 -11.47
C ASN A 80 -0.72 15.79 -11.78
N ILE A 81 -0.40 16.02 -13.06
CA ILE A 81 -0.10 17.35 -13.62
C ILE A 81 -1.39 18.16 -13.66
#